data_AF-A0A920FD74-F1
#
_entry.id   AF-A0A920FD74-F1
#
_cell.length_a   1.000
_cell.length_b   1.000
_cell.length_c   1.000
_cell.angle_alpha   90.00
_cell.angle_beta   90.00
_cell.angle_gamma   90.00
#
_symmetry.space_group_name_H-M   'P 1'
#
loop_
_entity.id
_entity.type
_entity.pdbx_description
1 polymer ?
#
loop_
_entity_poly.entity_id
_entity_poly.type
_entity_poly.pdbx_seq_one_letter_code
_entity_poly.pdbx_strand_id
1 'polypeptide(L)'
;MSNNIYADEFATGKAKSETCLGCHAIPGYNNVYPTYKVPKLAGQHADYIVSALKAYQNNERQHPTMHANAMGLSEQDMKDIAKYLSL
;
A
#
# COMPACT_ATOMS: atom_id res chain seq x y z
N MET A 1 16.45 -24.19 -3.19
CA MET A 1 16.14 -23.51 -4.47
C MET A 1 15.32 -22.25 -4.16
N SER A 2 15.93 -21.27 -3.49
CA SER A 2 15.17 -20.19 -2.82
C SER A 2 15.42 -18.80 -3.40
N ASN A 3 16.36 -18.64 -4.34
CA ASN A 3 16.75 -17.32 -4.85
C ASN A 3 15.77 -16.70 -5.86
N ASN A 4 14.83 -17.46 -6.43
CA ASN A 4 13.90 -16.91 -7.43
C ASN A 4 12.57 -16.44 -6.81
N ILE A 5 12.04 -17.16 -5.81
CA ILE A 5 10.74 -16.85 -5.20
C ILE A 5 10.75 -15.45 -4.56
N TYR A 6 11.82 -15.08 -3.84
CA TYR A 6 11.92 -13.75 -3.25
C TYR A 6 11.98 -12.63 -4.28
N ALA A 7 12.65 -12.85 -5.41
CA ALA A 7 12.73 -11.87 -6.50
C ALA A 7 11.38 -11.72 -7.21
N ASP A 8 10.67 -12.83 -7.41
CA ASP A 8 9.35 -12.86 -8.03
C ASP A 8 8.31 -12.16 -7.15
N GLU A 9 8.25 -12.48 -5.85
CA GLU A 9 7.37 -11.80 -4.88
C GLU A 9 7.66 -10.31 -4.79
N PHE A 10 8.94 -9.91 -4.85
CA PHE A 10 9.31 -8.51 -4.85
C PHE A 10 8.85 -7.80 -6.12
N ALA A 11 9.02 -8.43 -7.29
CA ALA A 11 8.54 -7.90 -8.56
C ALA A 11 7.00 -7.76 -8.57
N THR A 12 6.29 -8.74 -8.01
CA THR A 12 4.83 -8.68 -7.81
C THR A 12 4.44 -7.54 -6.89
N GLY A 13 5.05 -7.42 -5.71
CA GLY A 13 4.79 -6.34 -4.77
C GLY A 13 5.06 -4.95 -5.36
N LYS A 14 6.14 -4.81 -6.13
CA LYS A 14 6.45 -3.57 -6.86
C LYS A 14 5.36 -3.22 -7.87
N ALA A 15 4.97 -4.16 -8.72
CA ALA A 15 3.94 -3.94 -9.73
C ALA A 15 2.58 -3.59 -9.11
N LYS A 16 2.20 -4.25 -8.02
CA LYS A 16 0.97 -3.97 -7.27
C LYS A 16 0.99 -2.62 -6.56
N SER A 17 2.18 -2.11 -6.23
CA SER A 17 2.34 -0.84 -5.52
C SER A 17 2.40 0.40 -6.42
N GLU A 18 2.42 0.26 -7.75
CA GLU A 18 2.59 1.40 -8.68
C GLU A 18 1.56 2.51 -8.45
N THR A 19 0.29 2.14 -8.22
CA THR A 19 -0.78 3.10 -7.91
C THR A 19 -0.57 3.80 -6.57
N CYS A 20 0.01 3.11 -5.58
CA CYS A 20 0.31 3.66 -4.26
C CYS A 20 1.39 4.74 -4.35
N LEU A 21 2.41 4.53 -5.18
CA LEU A 21 3.55 5.43 -5.31
C LEU A 21 3.19 6.79 -5.90
N GLY A 22 2.11 6.88 -6.69
CA GLY A 22 1.64 8.14 -7.26
C GLY A 22 1.31 9.22 -6.22
N CYS A 23 0.91 8.83 -5.02
CA CYS A 23 0.64 9.76 -3.91
C CYS A 23 1.66 9.61 -2.77
N HIS A 24 2.04 8.37 -2.43
CA HIS A 24 2.80 8.08 -1.21
C HIS A 24 4.33 8.16 -1.37
N ALA A 25 4.85 8.32 -2.60
CA ALA A 25 6.28 8.50 -2.86
C ALA A 25 6.71 9.97 -3.00
N ILE A 26 5.77 10.92 -2.90
CA ILE A 26 6.05 12.35 -3.03
C ILE A 26 6.23 12.96 -1.64
N PRO A 27 7.43 13.46 -1.29
CA PRO A 27 7.68 14.03 0.04
C PRO A 27 6.77 15.21 0.34
N GLY A 28 6.05 15.15 1.47
CA GLY A 28 5.19 16.25 1.93
C GLY A 28 3.91 16.47 1.10
N TYR A 29 3.51 15.49 0.28
CA TYR A 29 2.34 15.63 -0.58
C TYR A 29 1.04 15.81 0.20
N ASN A 30 0.20 16.70 -0.31
CA ASN A 30 -1.19 16.82 0.04
C ASN A 30 -2.03 16.63 -1.23
N ASN A 31 -3.13 15.91 -1.15
CA ASN A 31 -4.07 15.84 -2.27
C ASN A 31 -4.82 17.17 -2.43
N VAL A 32 -5.49 17.34 -3.58
CA VAL A 32 -6.14 18.60 -3.95
C VAL A 32 -7.36 18.90 -3.08
N TYR A 33 -8.39 18.04 -3.13
CA TYR A 33 -9.64 18.25 -2.40
C TYR A 33 -10.41 16.94 -2.16
N PRO A 34 -11.02 16.76 -0.97
CA PRO A 34 -10.69 17.49 0.26
C PRO A 34 -9.22 17.25 0.64
N THR A 35 -8.58 18.26 1.22
CA THR A 35 -7.14 18.23 1.49
C THR A 35 -6.79 17.33 2.67
N TYR A 36 -5.91 16.38 2.42
CA TYR A 36 -5.35 15.42 3.38
C TYR A 36 -3.84 15.37 3.19
N LYS A 37 -3.14 15.27 4.33
CA LYS A 37 -1.71 14.94 4.32
C LYS A 37 -1.52 13.49 3.91
N VAL A 38 -0.74 13.26 2.87
CA VAL A 38 -0.45 11.91 2.39
C VAL A 38 0.81 11.39 3.10
N PRO A 39 0.70 10.30 3.87
CA PRO A 39 1.84 9.76 4.60
C PRO A 39 2.82 9.05 3.67
N LYS A 40 4.12 9.11 3.99
CA LYS A 40 5.12 8.25 3.36
C LYS A 40 4.90 6.80 3.83
N LEU A 41 4.98 5.85 2.90
CA LEU A 41 4.85 4.42 3.20
C LEU A 41 6.21 3.67 3.22
N ALA A 42 7.21 4.13 2.49
CA ALA A 42 8.55 3.52 2.49
C ALA A 42 9.15 3.46 3.90
N GLY A 43 9.61 2.28 4.31
CA GLY A 43 10.13 1.97 5.65
C GLY A 43 9.08 1.76 6.75
N GLN A 44 7.79 1.67 6.41
CA GLN A 44 6.73 1.39 7.40
C GLN A 44 6.64 -0.10 7.74
N HIS A 45 6.15 -0.45 8.93
CA HIS A 45 5.93 -1.85 9.30
C HIS A 45 4.93 -2.54 8.35
N ALA A 46 5.31 -3.69 7.79
CA ALA A 46 4.47 -4.45 6.87
C ALA A 46 3.12 -4.81 7.48
N ASP A 47 3.10 -5.28 8.73
CA ASP A 47 1.86 -5.62 9.45
C ASP A 47 0.91 -4.42 9.60
N TYR A 48 1.48 -3.23 9.82
CA TYR A 48 0.68 -2.01 9.87
C TYR A 48 0.06 -1.69 8.51
N ILE A 49 0.82 -1.81 7.42
CA ILE A 49 0.30 -1.58 6.06
C ILE A 49 -0.85 -2.56 5.76
N VAL A 50 -0.68 -3.85 6.06
CA VAL A 50 -1.75 -4.86 5.89
C VAL A 50 -2.97 -4.50 6.73
N SER A 51 -2.79 -4.18 8.01
CA SER A 51 -3.90 -3.83 8.90
C SER A 51 -4.66 -2.58 8.43
N ALA A 52 -3.94 -1.57 7.94
CA ALA A 52 -4.54 -0.34 7.43
C ALA A 52 -5.32 -0.59 6.14
N LEU A 53 -4.78 -1.38 5.19
CA LEU A 53 -5.47 -1.74 3.95
C LEU A 53 -6.75 -2.53 4.24
N LYS A 54 -6.70 -3.51 5.15
CA LYS A 54 -7.90 -4.24 5.60
C LYS A 54 -8.94 -3.30 6.22
N ALA A 55 -8.51 -2.39 7.10
CA ALA A 55 -9.42 -1.44 7.72
C ALA A 55 -10.06 -0.49 6.71
N TYR A 56 -9.32 -0.05 5.67
CA TYR A 56 -9.88 0.75 4.57
C TYR A 56 -10.85 -0.06 3.70
N GLN A 57 -10.51 -1.31 3.36
CA GLN A 57 -11.37 -2.21 2.59
C GLN A 57 -12.70 -2.45 3.30
N ASN A 58 -12.66 -2.73 4.61
CA ASN A 58 -13.83 -3.05 5.43
C ASN A 58 -14.60 -1.81 5.94
N ASN A 59 -14.20 -0.59 5.56
CA ASN A 59 -14.76 0.66 6.06
C ASN A 59 -14.62 0.86 7.59
N GLU A 60 -13.73 0.13 8.26
CA GLU A 60 -13.37 0.37 9.67
C GLU A 60 -12.53 1.64 9.83
N ARG A 61 -11.73 1.97 8.79
CA ARG A 61 -11.01 3.23 8.67
C ARG A 61 -11.59 4.03 7.50
N GLN A 62 -12.32 5.09 7.81
CA GLN A 62 -13.05 5.89 6.82
C GLN A 62 -12.11 6.82 6.03
N HIS A 63 -11.95 6.55 4.73
CA HIS A 63 -11.30 7.46 3.80
C HIS A 63 -11.65 7.06 2.35
N PRO A 64 -12.48 7.84 1.62
CA PRO A 64 -13.01 7.42 0.31
C PRO A 64 -11.94 7.01 -0.70
N THR A 65 -10.86 7.79 -0.81
CA THR A 65 -9.75 7.47 -1.72
C THR A 65 -9.06 6.16 -1.36
N MET A 66 -8.78 5.90 -0.08
CA MET A 66 -8.08 4.67 0.33
C MET A 66 -9.01 3.46 0.30
N HIS A 67 -10.30 3.64 0.57
CA HIS A 67 -11.31 2.60 0.36
C HIS A 67 -11.33 2.16 -1.10
N ALA A 68 -11.38 3.09 -2.06
CA ALA A 68 -11.35 2.79 -3.48
C ALA A 68 -10.05 2.08 -3.92
N ASN A 69 -8.92 2.41 -3.30
CA ASN A 69 -7.64 1.72 -3.57
C ASN A 69 -7.57 0.32 -2.94
N ALA A 70 -8.23 0.10 -1.79
CA ALA A 70 -8.17 -1.16 -1.06
C ALA A 70 -9.26 -2.16 -1.44
N MET A 71 -10.41 -1.70 -1.97
CA MET A 71 -11.60 -2.55 -2.15
C MET A 71 -11.39 -3.75 -3.08
N GLY A 72 -10.50 -3.65 -4.07
CA GLY A 72 -10.20 -4.73 -5.02
C GLY A 72 -9.01 -5.61 -4.64
N LEU A 73 -8.36 -5.37 -3.50
CA LEU A 73 -7.17 -6.12 -3.09
C LEU A 73 -7.54 -7.43 -2.41
N SER A 74 -6.89 -8.52 -2.83
CA SER A 74 -6.87 -9.76 -2.05
C SER A 74 -5.95 -9.63 -0.84
N GLU A 75 -6.06 -10.54 0.13
CA GLU A 75 -5.12 -10.58 1.25
C GLU A 75 -3.67 -10.79 0.80
N GLN A 76 -3.46 -11.57 -0.27
CA GLN A 76 -2.12 -11.77 -0.82
C GLN A 76 -1.59 -10.48 -1.46
N ASP A 77 -2.41 -9.75 -2.21
CA ASP A 77 -2.00 -8.45 -2.76
C ASP A 77 -1.55 -7.49 -1.65
N MET A 78 -2.30 -7.44 -0.54
CA MET A 78 -1.95 -6.59 0.61
C MET A 78 -0.60 -6.98 1.22
N LYS A 79 -0.29 -8.28 1.33
CA LYS A 79 0.99 -8.78 1.83
C LYS A 79 2.13 -8.43 0.89
N ASP A 80 1.95 -8.60 -0.42
CA ASP A 80 2.97 -8.30 -1.42
C ASP A 80 3.28 -6.79 -1.47
N ILE A 81 2.23 -5.95 -1.43
CA ILE A 81 2.35 -4.48 -1.32
C ILE A 81 3.08 -4.10 -0.03
N ALA A 82 2.66 -4.65 1.12
CA ALA A 82 3.27 -4.35 2.41
C ALA A 82 4.75 -4.74 2.46
N LYS A 83 5.10 -5.92 1.92
CA LYS A 83 6.49 -6.38 1.82
C LYS A 83 7.34 -5.40 0.99
N TYR A 84 6.84 -4.98 -0.17
CA TYR A 84 7.56 -4.03 -1.03
C TYR A 84 7.73 -2.64 -0.37
N LEU A 85 6.66 -2.10 0.23
CA LEU A 85 6.67 -0.76 0.82
C LEU A 85 7.37 -0.68 2.19
N SER A 86 7.56 -1.81 2.88
CA SER A 86 8.20 -1.83 4.20
C SER A 86 9.72 -1.67 4.19
N LEU A 87 10.33 -1.67 2.99
CA LEU A 87 11.76 -1.53 2.78
C LEU A 87 12.23 -0.07 2.87
#